data_AF-A0A1K1PWH7-F1
#
_entry.id   AF-A0A1K1PWH7-F1
#
_cell.length_a   1.000
_cell.length_b   1.000
_cell.length_c   1.000
_cell.angle_alpha   90.00
_cell.angle_beta   90.00
_cell.angle_gamma   90.00
#
_symmetry.space_group_name_H-M   'P 1'
#
loop_
_entity.id
_entity.type
_entity.pdbx_description
1 polymer ?
#
loop_
_entity_poly.entity_id
_entity_poly.type
_entity_poly.pdbx_seq_one_letter_code
_entity_poly.pdbx_strand_id
1 'polypeptide(L)'
;MDMLPPQAPPAHVSHANQAAVDMLQRMSDTQQWLVDQQDALWELPRTLADREAFLAGLDTFWETPVEHTAGEAVAARRQILGRRLGQAARDVAALRHNDGTLSAEAAAIVARLPRQDGALPDGLRARELLVGTTPYAGALVVEDDRQPGQALLFLADSGWEVFDSLDMLYREVEERFRRQLADKGKLPGVDADVIEAHLDSYFLDSRPLTGEVFDTLARRLIARHRERAAAAYDRALTDKDLQDPLQAAIQLHPLLDTHAIVRHRDLALAVRHDQERLARQPAKVREQWQQAATAYRNSWRQANALEVIPPMVTFAETELTKALKERGIDAPAHALYVAHSRRTIANPVATLFRGFPSEKLSLVELAFRNISSLPTDGLSVVHADGSPQDDITADVLRDIVRDLDLPNAYAQHLDEALGRSPEGLLQRALASDVLKARMRFEAADARLSYLDTSEPRSFMEDRLERGFQWVQAVLDHPDPAQRAKVERHEIVVHQLTYKGSPLTGVFMIAARQRNAVARVVLYTPDAPDGIAFREFDDRADLTRRFLLNRRFETYLL
;
A
#
# COMPACT_ATOMS: atom_id res chain seq x y z
N MET A 1 -46.17 -46.07 -26.26
CA MET A 1 -45.70 -44.67 -26.18
C MET A 1 -45.09 -44.50 -24.81
N ASP A 2 -43.78 -44.72 -24.70
CA ASP A 2 -43.02 -44.48 -23.48
C ASP A 2 -42.62 -42.99 -23.44
N MET A 3 -43.16 -42.24 -22.48
CA MET A 3 -42.71 -40.88 -22.19
C MET A 3 -41.66 -40.94 -21.10
N LEU A 4 -40.43 -40.56 -21.45
CA LEU A 4 -39.35 -40.32 -20.49
C LEU A 4 -39.72 -39.12 -19.58
N PRO A 5 -39.37 -39.17 -18.28
CA PRO A 5 -39.63 -38.09 -17.35
C PRO A 5 -38.78 -36.84 -17.68
N PRO A 6 -39.27 -35.63 -17.34
CA PRO A 6 -38.58 -34.38 -17.66
C PRO A 6 -37.22 -34.31 -16.95
N GLN A 7 -36.19 -33.90 -17.69
CA GLN A 7 -34.85 -33.64 -17.14
C GLN A 7 -34.93 -32.53 -16.09
N ALA A 8 -34.32 -32.77 -14.93
CA ALA A 8 -34.11 -31.76 -13.91
C ALA A 8 -33.21 -30.63 -14.46
N PRO A 9 -33.51 -29.35 -14.15
CA PRO A 9 -32.67 -28.24 -14.59
C PRO A 9 -31.24 -28.39 -14.05
N PRO A 10 -30.23 -27.92 -14.81
CA PRO A 10 -28.83 -28.04 -14.42
C PRO A 10 -28.59 -27.35 -13.07
N ALA A 11 -27.90 -28.04 -12.16
CA ALA A 11 -27.51 -27.48 -10.87
C ALA A 11 -26.56 -26.29 -11.10
N HIS A 12 -26.98 -25.09 -10.70
CA HIS A 12 -26.09 -23.94 -10.61
C HIS A 12 -25.09 -24.19 -9.47
N VAL A 13 -23.89 -24.65 -9.81
CA VAL A 13 -22.77 -24.78 -8.87
C VAL A 13 -22.21 -23.37 -8.66
N SER A 14 -22.80 -22.60 -7.74
CA SER A 14 -22.16 -21.41 -7.20
C SER A 14 -21.03 -21.87 -6.27
N HIS A 15 -19.80 -21.42 -6.52
CA HIS A 15 -18.67 -21.68 -5.61
C HIS A 15 -19.02 -21.14 -4.22
N ALA A 16 -18.60 -21.83 -3.15
CA ALA A 16 -18.91 -21.47 -1.76
C ALA A 16 -18.53 -20.01 -1.38
N ASN A 17 -17.68 -19.36 -2.19
CA ASN A 17 -17.19 -18.00 -1.97
C ASN A 17 -17.66 -16.98 -3.03
N GLN A 18 -18.57 -17.34 -3.94
CA GLN A 18 -18.99 -16.42 -5.01
C GLN A 18 -19.55 -15.10 -4.46
N ALA A 19 -20.33 -15.16 -3.37
CA ALA A 19 -20.88 -13.96 -2.74
C ALA A 19 -19.77 -13.00 -2.23
N ALA A 20 -18.66 -13.53 -1.72
CA ALA A 20 -17.54 -12.72 -1.28
C ALA A 20 -16.78 -12.11 -2.48
N VAL A 21 -16.63 -12.86 -3.57
CA VAL A 21 -16.07 -12.35 -4.83
C VAL A 21 -16.93 -11.21 -5.37
N ASP A 22 -18.25 -11.37 -5.40
CA ASP A 22 -19.18 -10.35 -5.87
C ASP A 22 -19.14 -9.08 -4.99
N MET A 23 -18.97 -9.23 -3.66
CA MET A 23 -18.79 -8.10 -2.74
C MET A 23 -17.49 -7.34 -3.02
N LEU A 24 -16.37 -8.05 -3.18
CA LEU A 24 -15.08 -7.44 -3.53
C LEU A 24 -15.13 -6.74 -4.89
N GLN A 25 -15.81 -7.35 -5.86
CA GLN A 25 -16.03 -6.73 -7.18
C GLN A 25 -16.80 -5.42 -7.05
N ARG A 26 -17.90 -5.38 -6.29
CA ARG A 26 -18.66 -4.13 -6.06
C ARG A 26 -17.85 -3.04 -5.35
N MET A 27 -16.96 -3.42 -4.43
CA MET A 27 -16.02 -2.50 -3.80
C MET A 27 -15.03 -1.94 -4.83
N SER A 28 -14.48 -2.80 -5.70
CA SER A 28 -13.62 -2.38 -6.82
C SER A 28 -14.36 -1.46 -7.80
N ASP A 29 -15.61 -1.77 -8.14
CA ASP A 29 -16.43 -0.94 -9.04
C ASP A 29 -16.72 0.43 -8.43
N THR A 30 -16.81 0.51 -7.09
CA THR A 30 -16.95 1.77 -6.36
C THR A 30 -15.68 2.61 -6.47
N GLN A 31 -14.50 1.98 -6.36
CA GLN A 31 -13.24 2.67 -6.57
C GLN A 31 -13.09 3.17 -8.01
N GLN A 32 -13.42 2.33 -8.99
CA GLN A 32 -13.36 2.70 -10.39
C GLN A 32 -14.27 3.90 -10.68
N TRP A 33 -15.49 3.91 -10.14
CA TRP A 33 -16.40 5.04 -10.30
C TRP A 33 -15.82 6.36 -9.77
N LEU A 34 -15.09 6.33 -8.64
CA LEU A 34 -14.40 7.53 -8.12
C LEU A 34 -13.27 7.99 -9.03
N VAL A 35 -12.55 7.06 -9.68
CA VAL A 35 -11.54 7.39 -10.69
C VAL A 35 -12.21 8.04 -11.90
N ASP A 36 -13.31 7.47 -12.40
CA ASP A 36 -14.06 8.05 -13.51
C ASP A 36 -14.60 9.45 -13.16
N GLN A 37 -15.00 9.67 -11.90
CA GLN A 37 -15.41 11.00 -11.43
C GLN A 37 -14.23 11.97 -11.29
N GLN A 38 -13.04 11.48 -10.91
CA GLN A 38 -11.82 12.28 -10.85
C GLN A 38 -11.43 12.77 -12.24
N ASP A 39 -11.52 11.89 -13.25
CA ASP A 39 -11.22 12.22 -14.65
C ASP A 39 -12.28 13.14 -15.28
N ALA A 40 -13.50 13.13 -14.73
CA ALA A 40 -14.58 14.02 -15.14
C ALA A 40 -14.49 15.43 -14.51
N LEU A 41 -13.58 15.66 -13.56
CA LEU A 41 -13.28 17.02 -13.10
C LEU A 41 -12.62 17.81 -14.23
N TRP A 42 -13.00 19.07 -14.38
CA TRP A 42 -12.45 19.94 -15.43
C TRP A 42 -11.02 20.37 -15.09
N GLU A 43 -10.37 21.05 -16.03
CA GLU A 43 -8.99 21.55 -15.86
C GLU A 43 -8.85 22.37 -14.57
N LEU A 44 -7.78 22.10 -13.83
CA LEU A 44 -7.49 22.82 -12.60
C LEU A 44 -7.22 24.30 -12.89
N PRO A 45 -7.74 25.20 -12.04
CA PRO A 45 -7.47 26.62 -12.14
C PRO A 45 -5.98 26.91 -11.93
N ARG A 46 -5.47 27.86 -12.71
CA ARG A 46 -4.06 28.25 -12.69
C ARG A 46 -3.79 29.47 -11.83
N THR A 47 -4.83 30.17 -11.40
CA THR A 47 -4.70 31.44 -10.70
C THR A 47 -5.47 31.48 -9.39
N LEU A 48 -4.97 32.26 -8.43
CA LEU A 48 -5.65 32.52 -7.16
C LEU A 48 -6.99 33.25 -7.36
N ALA A 49 -7.14 34.03 -8.44
CA ALA A 49 -8.35 34.78 -8.73
C ALA A 49 -9.57 33.88 -9.02
N ASP A 50 -9.33 32.64 -9.45
CA ASP A 50 -10.38 31.69 -9.83
C ASP A 50 -11.05 30.98 -8.64
N ARG A 51 -10.63 31.26 -7.39
CA ARG A 51 -11.07 30.56 -6.17
C ARG A 51 -12.59 30.38 -6.08
N GLU A 52 -13.35 31.48 -6.12
CA GLU A 52 -14.81 31.43 -5.93
C GLU A 52 -15.51 30.67 -7.07
N ALA A 53 -15.07 30.88 -8.30
CA ALA A 53 -15.62 30.18 -9.47
C ALA A 53 -15.33 28.68 -9.40
N PHE A 54 -14.11 28.30 -9.01
CA PHE A 54 -13.71 26.91 -8.86
C PHE A 54 -14.51 26.21 -7.75
N LEU A 55 -14.62 26.82 -6.58
CA LEU A 55 -15.40 26.28 -5.47
C LEU A 55 -16.89 26.14 -5.85
N ALA A 56 -17.49 27.14 -6.50
CA ALA A 56 -18.87 27.02 -7.00
C ALA A 56 -19.02 25.91 -8.06
N GLY A 57 -18.01 25.71 -8.90
CA GLY A 57 -17.93 24.59 -9.84
C GLY A 57 -17.95 23.24 -9.13
N LEU A 58 -17.22 23.10 -8.01
CA LEU A 58 -17.20 21.86 -7.22
C LEU A 58 -18.58 21.53 -6.64
N ASP A 59 -19.31 22.53 -6.14
CA ASP A 59 -20.68 22.32 -5.66
C ASP A 59 -21.60 21.85 -6.79
N THR A 60 -21.49 22.52 -7.95
CA THR A 60 -22.27 22.19 -9.15
C THR A 60 -21.97 20.77 -9.64
N PHE A 61 -20.71 20.37 -9.62
CA PHE A 61 -20.27 19.03 -10.03
C PHE A 61 -20.98 17.92 -9.25
N TRP A 62 -21.07 18.07 -7.93
CA TRP A 62 -21.69 17.06 -7.06
C TRP A 62 -23.21 16.99 -7.17
N GLU A 63 -23.86 18.10 -7.51
CA GLU A 63 -25.32 18.14 -7.73
C GLU A 63 -25.72 17.79 -9.18
N THR A 64 -24.76 17.78 -10.11
CA THR A 64 -25.03 17.44 -11.51
C THR A 64 -25.47 15.97 -11.63
N PRO A 65 -26.65 15.71 -12.24
CA PRO A 65 -27.13 14.35 -12.46
C PRO A 65 -26.27 13.59 -13.47
N VAL A 66 -25.97 12.32 -13.15
CA VAL A 66 -25.30 11.38 -14.06
C VAL A 66 -25.98 10.03 -14.02
N GLU A 67 -25.77 9.23 -15.06
CA GLU A 67 -26.11 7.81 -15.03
C GLU A 67 -25.21 7.09 -14.03
N HIS A 68 -25.80 6.28 -13.15
CA HIS A 68 -25.04 5.46 -12.20
C HIS A 68 -24.38 4.26 -12.89
N THR A 69 -25.15 3.65 -13.79
CA THR A 69 -24.82 2.56 -14.70
C THR A 69 -25.64 2.77 -15.98
N ALA A 70 -25.17 2.25 -17.12
CA ALA A 70 -25.85 2.43 -18.39
C ALA A 70 -27.30 1.88 -18.31
N GLY A 71 -28.29 2.76 -18.49
CA GLY A 71 -29.71 2.42 -18.46
C GLY A 71 -30.42 2.56 -17.09
N GLU A 72 -29.73 3.01 -16.04
CA GLU A 72 -30.36 3.39 -14.77
C GLU A 72 -30.85 4.85 -14.75
N ALA A 73 -31.76 5.16 -13.83
CA ALA A 73 -32.26 6.52 -13.63
C ALA A 73 -31.13 7.48 -13.20
N VAL A 74 -31.07 8.64 -13.85
CA VAL A 74 -30.11 9.70 -13.50
C VAL A 74 -30.33 10.19 -12.07
N ALA A 75 -29.24 10.35 -11.33
CA ALA A 75 -29.23 10.88 -9.98
C ALA A 75 -28.04 11.82 -9.80
N ALA A 76 -28.13 12.76 -8.87
CA ALA A 76 -26.99 13.62 -8.54
C ALA A 76 -25.79 12.76 -8.12
N ARG A 77 -24.56 13.14 -8.51
CA ARG A 77 -23.34 12.42 -8.10
C ARG A 77 -23.26 12.23 -6.59
N ARG A 78 -23.71 13.22 -5.82
CA ARG A 78 -23.86 13.16 -4.36
C ARG A 78 -24.72 11.99 -3.88
N GLN A 79 -25.88 11.78 -4.49
CA GLN A 79 -26.79 10.68 -4.14
C GLN A 79 -26.17 9.33 -4.51
N ILE A 80 -25.48 9.26 -5.65
CA ILE A 80 -24.74 8.07 -6.07
C ILE A 80 -23.63 7.74 -5.07
N LEU A 81 -22.86 8.75 -4.62
CA LEU A 81 -21.85 8.59 -3.58
C LEU A 81 -22.48 8.05 -2.28
N GLY A 82 -23.63 8.59 -1.85
CA GLY A 82 -24.38 8.08 -0.70
C GLY A 82 -24.76 6.60 -0.85
N ARG A 83 -25.30 6.19 -2.01
CA ARG A 83 -25.62 4.78 -2.28
C ARG A 83 -24.39 3.89 -2.24
N ARG A 84 -23.27 4.33 -2.83
CA ARG A 84 -21.99 3.59 -2.81
C ARG A 84 -21.41 3.47 -1.41
N LEU A 85 -21.48 4.51 -0.58
CA LEU A 85 -21.10 4.46 0.84
C LEU A 85 -21.91 3.41 1.59
N GLY A 86 -23.25 3.42 1.43
CA GLY A 86 -24.11 2.43 2.06
C GLY A 86 -23.84 1.00 1.58
N GLN A 87 -23.57 0.84 0.28
CA GLN A 87 -23.23 -0.45 -0.30
C GLN A 87 -21.88 -0.97 0.22
N ALA A 88 -20.84 -0.14 0.23
CA ALA A 88 -19.53 -0.49 0.75
C ALA A 88 -19.58 -0.84 2.25
N ALA A 89 -20.32 -0.08 3.05
CA ALA A 89 -20.52 -0.36 4.47
C ALA A 89 -21.18 -1.74 4.70
N ARG A 90 -22.16 -2.12 3.89
CA ARG A 90 -22.79 -3.46 3.98
C ARG A 90 -21.89 -4.57 3.46
N ASP A 91 -21.22 -4.34 2.34
CA ASP A 91 -20.33 -5.35 1.73
C ASP A 91 -19.16 -5.67 2.65
N VAL A 92 -18.52 -4.69 3.28
CA VAL A 92 -17.45 -4.97 4.24
C VAL A 92 -17.97 -5.66 5.50
N ALA A 93 -19.16 -5.32 6.01
CA ALA A 93 -19.75 -6.04 7.14
C ALA A 93 -20.04 -7.51 6.80
N ALA A 94 -20.59 -7.77 5.62
CA ALA A 94 -20.89 -9.13 5.16
C ALA A 94 -19.61 -9.94 4.92
N LEU A 95 -18.58 -9.34 4.31
CA LEU A 95 -17.26 -9.96 4.13
C LEU A 95 -16.63 -10.33 5.46
N ARG A 96 -16.66 -9.42 6.43
CA ARG A 96 -16.11 -9.65 7.77
C ARG A 96 -16.92 -10.61 8.62
N HIS A 97 -18.22 -10.68 8.40
CA HIS A 97 -19.05 -11.71 9.00
C HIS A 97 -18.65 -13.10 8.45
N ASN A 98 -18.46 -13.20 7.13
CA ASN A 98 -18.10 -14.44 6.45
C ASN A 98 -16.73 -14.99 6.90
N ASP A 99 -15.73 -14.13 7.12
CA ASP A 99 -14.42 -14.53 7.64
C ASP A 99 -14.33 -14.52 9.18
N GLY A 100 -15.42 -14.18 9.86
CA GLY A 100 -15.55 -14.13 11.31
C GLY A 100 -14.95 -12.90 11.98
N THR A 101 -14.25 -12.00 11.29
CA THR A 101 -13.69 -10.79 11.91
C THR A 101 -14.75 -9.78 12.37
N LEU A 102 -16.03 -10.01 12.08
CA LEU A 102 -17.19 -9.31 12.65
C LEU A 102 -18.19 -10.32 13.20
N SER A 103 -18.70 -10.10 14.42
CA SER A 103 -19.66 -11.02 15.05
C SER A 103 -21.01 -11.04 14.32
N ALA A 104 -21.79 -12.10 14.52
CA ALA A 104 -23.12 -12.22 13.91
C ALA A 104 -24.07 -11.12 14.40
N GLU A 105 -23.95 -10.75 15.67
CA GLU A 105 -24.71 -9.69 16.33
C GLU A 105 -24.43 -8.32 15.70
N ALA A 106 -23.15 -7.97 15.55
CA ALA A 106 -22.71 -6.72 14.91
C ALA A 106 -23.09 -6.68 13.43
N ALA A 107 -22.93 -7.79 12.70
CA ALA A 107 -23.36 -7.89 11.30
C ALA A 107 -24.88 -7.70 11.15
N ALA A 108 -25.68 -8.21 12.09
CA ALA A 108 -27.12 -8.02 12.10
C ALA A 108 -27.52 -6.55 12.33
N ILE A 109 -26.78 -5.79 13.14
CA ILE A 109 -26.98 -4.34 13.31
C ILE A 109 -26.76 -3.63 11.96
N VAL A 110 -25.64 -3.89 11.27
CA VAL A 110 -25.35 -3.26 9.97
C VAL A 110 -26.38 -3.65 8.91
N ALA A 111 -26.86 -4.89 8.91
CA ALA A 111 -27.86 -5.38 7.95
C ALA A 111 -29.20 -4.64 8.04
N ARG A 112 -29.49 -4.00 9.20
CA ARG A 112 -30.69 -3.17 9.40
C ARG A 112 -30.53 -1.76 8.84
N LEU A 113 -29.33 -1.31 8.50
CA LEU A 113 -29.15 0.01 7.89
C LEU A 113 -29.90 0.07 6.54
N PRO A 114 -30.54 1.20 6.24
CA PRO A 114 -31.37 1.33 5.05
C PRO A 114 -30.54 1.12 3.77
N ARG A 115 -31.07 0.32 2.84
CA ARG A 115 -30.37 -0.02 1.58
C ARG A 115 -30.26 1.16 0.64
N GLN A 116 -31.32 1.96 0.59
CA GLN A 116 -31.45 3.20 -0.17
C GLN A 116 -31.89 4.31 0.78
N ASP A 117 -32.07 5.50 0.24
CA ASP A 117 -32.64 6.66 0.91
C ASP A 117 -33.88 6.25 1.72
N GLY A 118 -33.85 6.47 3.04
CA GLY A 118 -34.87 5.95 3.95
C GLY A 118 -34.59 6.25 5.42
N ALA A 119 -35.66 6.28 6.22
CA ALA A 119 -35.59 6.48 7.66
C ALA A 119 -34.92 5.30 8.38
N LEU A 120 -34.30 5.59 9.52
CA LEU A 120 -33.75 4.56 10.40
C LEU A 120 -34.88 3.67 10.96
N PRO A 121 -34.70 2.34 10.95
CA PRO A 121 -35.67 1.44 11.59
C PRO A 121 -35.73 1.65 13.11
N ASP A 122 -36.89 1.36 13.71
CA ASP A 122 -37.12 1.51 15.14
C ASP A 122 -36.07 0.81 16.02
N GLY A 123 -35.51 1.56 16.97
CA GLY A 123 -34.45 1.10 17.88
C GLY A 123 -33.04 1.17 17.30
N LEU A 124 -32.86 1.49 16.01
CA LEU A 124 -31.54 1.74 15.44
C LEU A 124 -31.21 3.24 15.58
N ARG A 125 -30.04 3.55 16.14
CA ARG A 125 -29.55 4.93 16.30
C ARG A 125 -28.30 5.12 15.46
N ALA A 126 -28.30 6.11 14.59
CA ALA A 126 -27.10 6.55 13.87
C ALA A 126 -26.63 7.89 14.41
N ARG A 127 -25.31 8.11 14.43
CA ARG A 127 -24.69 9.34 14.93
C ARG A 127 -23.53 9.76 14.04
N GLU A 128 -23.32 11.07 13.90
CA GLU A 128 -22.07 11.62 13.35
C GLU A 128 -21.04 11.70 14.47
N LEU A 129 -19.82 11.20 14.23
CA LEU A 129 -18.69 11.45 15.12
C LEU A 129 -18.29 12.92 15.02
N LEU A 130 -17.94 13.55 16.14
CA LEU A 130 -17.53 14.94 16.25
C LEU A 130 -16.09 15.03 16.76
N VAL A 131 -15.34 15.99 16.24
CA VAL A 131 -14.09 16.50 16.80
C VAL A 131 -14.36 17.92 17.30
N GLY A 132 -14.36 18.10 18.62
CA GLY A 132 -14.94 19.27 19.27
C GLY A 132 -16.42 19.36 18.92
N THR A 133 -16.79 20.40 18.18
CA THR A 133 -18.16 20.60 17.67
C THR A 133 -18.30 20.31 16.17
N THR A 134 -17.20 19.93 15.51
CA THR A 134 -17.15 19.75 14.05
C THR A 134 -17.39 18.29 13.68
N PRO A 135 -18.34 17.98 12.80
CA PRO A 135 -18.54 16.61 12.33
C PRO A 135 -17.32 16.08 11.58
N TYR A 136 -16.87 14.89 11.96
CA TYR A 136 -15.81 14.17 11.27
C TYR A 136 -16.37 13.54 10.00
N ALA A 137 -15.89 13.99 8.84
CA ALA A 137 -16.34 13.49 7.55
C ALA A 137 -15.94 12.02 7.33
N GLY A 138 -16.87 11.23 6.82
CA GLY A 138 -16.66 9.80 6.55
C GLY A 138 -16.80 8.88 7.76
N ALA A 139 -17.26 9.39 8.91
CA ALA A 139 -17.54 8.58 10.09
C ALA A 139 -19.05 8.39 10.33
N LEU A 140 -19.44 7.17 10.70
CA LEU A 140 -20.79 6.82 11.11
C LEU A 140 -20.74 5.94 12.36
N VAL A 141 -21.38 6.38 13.43
CA VAL A 141 -21.58 5.56 14.62
C VAL A 141 -22.98 4.96 14.59
N VAL A 142 -23.11 3.67 14.90
CA VAL A 142 -24.38 2.96 14.95
C VAL A 142 -24.53 2.22 16.27
N GLU A 143 -25.68 2.37 16.90
CA GLU A 143 -26.10 1.64 18.11
C GLU A 143 -27.47 1.01 17.84
N ASP A 144 -27.76 -0.11 18.51
CA ASP A 144 -29.05 -0.78 18.44
C ASP A 144 -29.62 -0.98 19.84
N ASP A 145 -30.80 -0.43 20.10
CA ASP A 145 -31.51 -0.56 21.39
C ASP A 145 -31.85 -2.02 21.72
N ARG A 146 -31.86 -2.92 20.72
CA ARG A 146 -32.04 -4.36 20.91
C ARG A 146 -30.77 -5.07 21.39
N GLN A 147 -29.61 -4.43 21.24
CA GLN A 147 -28.31 -4.92 21.67
C GLN A 147 -27.58 -3.82 22.46
N PRO A 148 -28.07 -3.46 23.66
CA PRO A 148 -27.47 -2.40 24.45
C PRO A 148 -26.04 -2.78 24.88
N GLY A 149 -25.16 -1.77 24.95
CA GLY A 149 -23.75 -2.00 25.31
C GLY A 149 -22.88 -2.42 24.12
N GLN A 150 -23.25 -2.02 22.90
CA GLN A 150 -22.38 -2.13 21.74
C GLN A 150 -22.52 -0.89 20.86
N ALA A 151 -21.40 -0.33 20.44
CA ALA A 151 -21.33 0.75 19.47
C ALA A 151 -20.47 0.32 18.28
N LEU A 152 -20.94 0.57 17.06
CA LEU A 152 -20.22 0.28 15.83
C LEU A 152 -19.75 1.60 15.20
N LEU A 153 -18.49 1.69 14.81
CA LEU A 153 -17.96 2.81 14.02
C LEU A 153 -17.68 2.34 12.61
N PHE A 154 -18.20 3.02 11.60
CA PHE A 154 -17.72 2.92 10.23
C PHE A 154 -16.88 4.15 9.90
N LEU A 155 -15.69 3.93 9.35
CA LEU A 155 -14.88 4.96 8.70
C LEU A 155 -14.74 4.66 7.20
N ALA A 156 -14.77 5.70 6.38
CA ALA A 156 -14.67 5.59 4.92
C ALA A 156 -13.31 5.07 4.41
N ASP A 157 -12.31 4.95 5.28
CA ASP A 157 -10.96 4.44 4.98
C ASP A 157 -10.61 3.13 5.72
N SER A 158 -11.28 2.79 6.83
CA SER A 158 -10.98 1.57 7.60
C SER A 158 -12.15 0.59 7.77
N GLY A 159 -13.37 0.98 7.40
CA GLY A 159 -14.56 0.15 7.50
C GLY A 159 -15.11 0.08 8.92
N TRP A 160 -15.76 -1.04 9.28
CA TRP A 160 -16.40 -1.20 10.58
C TRP A 160 -15.42 -1.46 11.72
N GLU A 161 -15.77 -1.06 12.93
CA GLU A 161 -15.13 -1.42 14.18
C GLU A 161 -16.20 -1.55 15.25
N VAL A 162 -15.99 -2.43 16.23
CA VAL A 162 -16.96 -2.75 17.27
C VAL A 162 -16.37 -2.39 18.62
N PHE A 163 -17.16 -1.71 19.45
CA PHE A 163 -16.79 -1.26 20.78
C PHE A 163 -17.85 -1.69 21.80
N ASP A 164 -17.41 -1.97 23.03
CA ASP A 164 -18.29 -2.39 24.14
C ASP A 164 -19.17 -1.26 24.68
N SER A 165 -18.92 -0.01 24.28
CA SER A 165 -19.77 1.13 24.59
C SER A 165 -19.40 2.35 23.75
N LEU A 166 -20.27 3.36 23.74
CA LEU A 166 -19.97 4.66 23.15
C LEU A 166 -18.78 5.36 23.84
N ASP A 167 -18.65 5.21 25.16
CA ASP A 167 -17.52 5.77 25.93
C ASP A 167 -16.19 5.07 25.61
N MET A 168 -16.21 3.77 25.32
CA MET A 168 -15.03 3.04 24.85
C MET A 168 -14.64 3.48 23.44
N LEU A 169 -15.63 3.63 22.56
CA LEU A 169 -15.44 4.16 21.20
C LEU A 169 -14.73 5.51 21.25
N TYR A 170 -15.22 6.47 22.03
CA TYR A 170 -14.59 7.79 22.13
C TYR A 170 -13.15 7.71 22.60
N ARG A 171 -12.86 6.95 23.66
CA ARG A 171 -11.49 6.86 24.21
C ARG A 171 -10.51 6.23 23.23
N GLU A 172 -10.85 5.07 22.66
CA GLU A 172 -9.93 4.33 21.77
C GLU A 172 -9.72 5.04 20.44
N VAL A 173 -10.78 5.61 19.87
CA VAL A 173 -10.70 6.35 18.61
C VAL A 173 -9.91 7.65 18.83
N GLU A 174 -10.07 8.32 19.96
CA GLU A 174 -9.31 9.54 20.26
C GLU A 174 -7.82 9.23 20.44
N GLU A 175 -7.47 8.18 21.17
CA GLU A 175 -6.08 7.75 21.33
C GLU A 175 -5.43 7.38 19.98
N ARG A 176 -6.21 6.75 19.08
CA ARG A 176 -5.76 6.49 17.71
C ARG A 176 -5.58 7.78 16.90
N PHE A 177 -6.52 8.72 16.98
CA PHE A 177 -6.43 10.00 16.27
C PHE A 177 -5.25 10.83 16.76
N ARG A 178 -4.97 10.85 18.06
CA ARG A 178 -3.77 11.51 18.63
C ARG A 178 -2.47 10.90 18.09
N ARG A 179 -2.38 9.57 18.00
CA ARG A 179 -1.22 8.90 17.39
C ARG A 179 -1.07 9.26 15.90
N GLN A 180 -2.17 9.29 15.17
CA GLN A 180 -2.16 9.67 13.75
C GLN A 180 -1.74 11.14 13.56
N LEU A 181 -2.15 12.04 14.46
CA LEU A 181 -1.74 13.43 14.45
C LEU A 181 -0.24 13.58 14.76
N ALA A 182 0.28 12.84 15.73
CA ALA A 182 1.71 12.84 16.04
C ALA A 182 2.57 12.33 14.86
N ASP A 183 2.04 11.37 14.08
CA ASP A 183 2.74 10.77 12.94
C ASP A 183 2.61 11.60 11.64
N LYS A 184 1.41 12.09 11.34
CA LYS A 184 1.07 12.68 10.04
C LYS A 184 0.74 14.18 10.09
N GLY A 185 0.61 14.76 11.28
CA GLY A 185 0.21 16.15 11.48
C GLY A 185 -1.23 16.49 11.07
N LYS A 186 -2.06 15.51 10.67
CA LYS A 186 -3.45 15.74 10.22
C LYS A 186 -4.35 14.52 10.37
N LEU A 187 -5.66 14.79 10.43
CA LEU A 187 -6.72 13.78 10.25
C LEU A 187 -7.44 14.01 8.91
N PRO A 188 -7.86 12.96 8.19
CA PRO A 188 -8.50 13.11 6.89
C PRO A 188 -9.91 13.72 6.97
N GLY A 189 -10.68 13.38 8.01
CA GLY A 189 -12.10 13.75 8.12
C GLY A 189 -12.39 15.14 8.70
N VAL A 190 -11.38 15.88 9.17
CA VAL A 190 -11.58 17.21 9.78
C VAL A 190 -10.36 18.11 9.50
N ASP A 191 -10.52 19.42 9.62
CA ASP A 191 -9.44 20.37 9.44
C ASP A 191 -8.42 20.37 10.59
N ALA A 192 -7.16 20.67 10.29
CA ALA A 192 -6.09 20.71 11.29
C ALA A 192 -6.34 21.82 12.31
N ASP A 193 -6.82 22.99 11.87
CA ASP A 193 -7.07 24.15 12.73
C ASP A 193 -8.14 23.85 13.80
N VAL A 194 -9.13 23.01 13.45
CA VAL A 194 -10.17 22.57 14.39
C VAL A 194 -9.59 21.68 15.49
N ILE A 195 -8.63 20.83 15.14
CA ILE A 195 -8.00 19.90 16.06
C ILE A 195 -7.07 20.65 17.03
N GLU A 196 -6.26 21.58 16.52
CA GLU A 196 -5.31 22.34 17.32
C GLU A 196 -5.97 23.02 18.53
N ALA A 197 -7.19 23.55 18.33
CA ALA A 197 -7.98 24.18 19.39
C ALA A 197 -8.40 23.23 20.53
N HIS A 198 -8.32 21.91 20.35
CA HIS A 198 -8.80 20.90 21.28
C HIS A 198 -7.73 19.88 21.71
N LEU A 199 -6.46 20.08 21.35
CA LEU A 199 -5.39 19.11 21.66
C LEU A 199 -5.19 18.88 23.16
N ASP A 200 -5.49 19.88 24.00
CA ASP A 200 -5.28 19.84 25.46
C ASP A 200 -6.43 19.17 26.25
N SER A 201 -7.52 18.77 25.60
CA SER A 201 -8.66 18.11 26.24
C SER A 201 -9.18 16.92 25.42
N TYR A 202 -10.10 16.13 25.99
CA TYR A 202 -10.89 15.20 25.19
C TYR A 202 -11.66 15.96 24.11
N PHE A 203 -11.68 15.42 22.90
CA PHE A 203 -12.26 16.10 21.74
C PHE A 203 -13.19 15.23 20.92
N LEU A 204 -13.36 13.94 21.23
CA LEU A 204 -14.35 13.11 20.56
C LEU A 204 -15.70 13.12 21.28
N ASP A 205 -16.76 13.32 20.49
CA ASP A 205 -18.16 13.11 20.87
C ASP A 205 -18.95 12.65 19.65
N SER A 206 -20.28 12.51 19.75
CA SER A 206 -21.15 12.24 18.62
C SER A 206 -22.55 12.78 18.82
N ARG A 207 -23.21 13.16 17.73
CA ARG A 207 -24.60 13.66 17.74
C ARG A 207 -25.54 12.78 16.91
N PRO A 208 -26.81 12.64 17.29
CA PRO A 208 -27.78 11.85 16.53
C PRO A 208 -27.97 12.35 15.09
N LEU A 209 -28.11 11.40 14.17
CA LEU A 209 -28.54 11.63 12.79
C LEU A 209 -30.05 11.37 12.69
N THR A 210 -30.80 12.36 12.20
CA THR A 210 -32.28 12.32 12.09
C THR A 210 -32.79 12.18 10.65
N GLY A 211 -31.89 12.07 9.67
CA GLY A 211 -32.23 11.99 8.24
C GLY A 211 -31.63 10.77 7.54
N GLU A 212 -31.52 10.87 6.21
CA GLU A 212 -30.89 9.85 5.37
C GLU A 212 -29.40 9.73 5.71
N VAL A 213 -29.04 8.62 6.37
CA VAL A 213 -27.72 8.42 6.97
C VAL A 213 -26.59 8.58 5.95
N PHE A 214 -26.66 7.83 4.85
CA PHE A 214 -25.58 7.82 3.85
C PHE A 214 -25.58 9.07 2.97
N ASP A 215 -26.73 9.71 2.78
CA ASP A 215 -26.81 11.03 2.13
C ASP A 215 -26.10 12.10 2.97
N THR A 216 -26.32 12.06 4.30
CA THR A 216 -25.66 12.96 5.25
C THR A 216 -24.16 12.74 5.27
N LEU A 217 -23.71 11.49 5.31
CA LEU A 217 -22.29 11.14 5.20
C LEU A 217 -21.67 11.66 3.89
N ALA A 218 -22.34 11.45 2.75
CA ALA A 218 -21.88 11.93 1.45
C ALA A 218 -21.75 13.45 1.44
N ARG A 219 -22.74 14.18 1.97
CA ARG A 219 -22.67 15.64 2.11
C ARG A 219 -21.48 16.09 2.94
N ARG A 220 -21.16 15.40 4.04
CA ARG A 220 -19.99 15.74 4.87
C ARG A 220 -18.66 15.48 4.19
N LEU A 221 -18.54 14.37 3.47
CA LEU A 221 -17.36 14.07 2.65
C LEU A 221 -17.17 15.11 1.55
N ILE A 222 -18.25 15.52 0.88
CA ILE A 222 -18.23 16.58 -0.14
C ILE A 222 -17.88 17.94 0.46
N ALA A 223 -18.43 18.28 1.64
CA ALA A 223 -18.06 19.49 2.36
C ALA A 223 -16.56 19.48 2.70
N ARG A 224 -16.04 18.34 3.19
CA ARG A 224 -14.60 18.20 3.49
C ARG A 224 -13.73 18.32 2.23
N HIS A 225 -14.19 17.77 1.11
CA HIS A 225 -13.53 17.95 -0.19
C HIS A 225 -13.44 19.43 -0.59
N ARG A 226 -14.54 20.16 -0.45
CA ARG A 226 -14.59 21.62 -0.68
C ARG A 226 -13.66 22.38 0.28
N GLU A 227 -13.69 22.08 1.57
CA GLU A 227 -12.83 22.70 2.59
C GLU A 227 -11.34 22.50 2.28
N ARG A 228 -10.94 21.29 1.88
CA ARG A 228 -9.55 21.00 1.49
C ARG A 228 -9.13 21.85 0.31
N ALA A 229 -9.99 21.99 -0.70
CA ALA A 229 -9.70 22.85 -1.86
C ALA A 229 -9.60 24.33 -1.45
N ALA A 230 -10.52 24.82 -0.62
CA ALA A 230 -10.47 26.19 -0.10
C ALA A 230 -9.18 26.43 0.70
N ALA A 231 -8.78 25.49 1.56
CA ALA A 231 -7.57 25.60 2.36
C ALA A 231 -6.28 25.54 1.53
N ALA A 232 -6.30 24.93 0.34
CA ALA A 232 -5.18 25.01 -0.61
C ALA A 232 -5.02 26.43 -1.16
N TYR A 233 -6.12 27.11 -1.49
CA TYR A 233 -6.11 28.53 -1.87
C TYR A 233 -5.66 29.43 -0.73
N ASP A 234 -6.18 29.22 0.48
CA ASP A 234 -5.92 30.11 1.62
C ASP A 234 -4.46 30.05 2.07
N ARG A 235 -3.76 28.93 1.80
CA ARG A 235 -2.32 28.75 2.11
C ARG A 235 -1.39 29.18 0.96
N ALA A 236 -1.89 29.33 -0.27
CA ALA A 236 -1.07 29.68 -1.41
C ALA A 236 -0.74 31.18 -1.43
N LEU A 237 0.54 31.52 -1.53
CA LEU A 237 1.01 32.91 -1.61
C LEU A 237 1.12 33.41 -3.05
N THR A 238 1.33 32.49 -3.99
CA THR A 238 1.42 32.75 -5.43
C THR A 238 0.66 31.69 -6.23
N ASP A 239 0.37 31.98 -7.50
CA ASP A 239 -0.25 31.03 -8.43
C ASP A 239 0.55 29.72 -8.58
N LYS A 240 1.88 29.80 -8.44
CA LYS A 240 2.77 28.63 -8.50
C LYS A 240 2.61 27.73 -7.27
N ASP A 241 2.39 28.32 -6.10
CA ASP A 241 2.25 27.58 -4.84
C ASP A 241 0.90 26.85 -4.73
N LEU A 242 -0.07 27.19 -5.59
CA LEU A 242 -1.41 26.62 -5.58
C LEU A 242 -1.49 25.21 -6.19
N GLN A 243 -0.71 24.94 -7.24
CA GLN A 243 -0.96 23.80 -8.14
C GLN A 243 -0.91 22.44 -7.43
N ASP A 244 0.21 22.11 -6.78
CA ASP A 244 0.37 20.81 -6.12
C ASP A 244 -0.58 20.63 -4.91
N PRO A 245 -0.74 21.62 -4.00
CA PRO A 245 -1.70 21.52 -2.91
C PRO A 245 -3.14 21.38 -3.39
N LEU A 246 -3.53 22.10 -4.44
CA LEU A 246 -4.89 22.02 -4.99
C LEU A 246 -5.12 20.65 -5.65
N GLN A 247 -4.18 20.16 -6.46
CA GLN A 247 -4.23 18.83 -7.06
C GLN A 247 -4.38 17.74 -5.98
N ALA A 248 -3.64 17.85 -4.87
CA ALA A 248 -3.76 16.93 -3.74
C ALA A 248 -5.10 17.09 -3.00
N ALA A 249 -5.62 18.32 -2.86
CA ALA A 249 -6.86 18.62 -2.17
C ALA A 249 -8.11 18.07 -2.89
N ILE A 250 -8.11 18.08 -4.23
CA ILE A 250 -9.25 17.67 -5.05
C ILE A 250 -9.30 16.17 -5.37
N GLN A 251 -8.41 15.37 -4.75
CA GLN A 251 -8.44 13.92 -4.92
C GLN A 251 -9.72 13.33 -4.31
N LEU A 252 -10.45 12.59 -5.14
CA LEU A 252 -11.71 11.93 -4.77
C LEU A 252 -11.51 10.55 -4.12
N HIS A 253 -10.39 9.88 -4.38
CA HIS A 253 -10.10 8.55 -3.82
C HIS A 253 -10.23 8.49 -2.28
N PRO A 254 -9.71 9.47 -1.51
CA PRO A 254 -9.85 9.47 -0.04
C PRO A 254 -11.28 9.66 0.48
N LEU A 255 -12.28 9.96 -0.37
CA LEU A 255 -13.67 10.10 0.09
C LEU A 255 -14.28 8.75 0.48
N LEU A 256 -13.86 7.67 -0.17
CA LEU A 256 -14.20 6.30 0.15
C LEU A 256 -13.10 5.37 -0.38
N ASP A 257 -12.13 5.08 0.47
CA ASP A 257 -10.97 4.26 0.11
C ASP A 257 -11.28 2.78 0.35
N THR A 258 -11.92 2.16 -0.64
CA THR A 258 -12.29 0.74 -0.55
C THR A 258 -11.07 -0.18 -0.49
N HIS A 259 -9.92 0.23 -1.03
CA HIS A 259 -8.67 -0.52 -0.94
C HIS A 259 -8.14 -0.53 0.50
N ALA A 260 -8.14 0.63 1.16
CA ALA A 260 -7.77 0.72 2.57
C ALA A 260 -8.73 -0.09 3.45
N ILE A 261 -10.05 -0.04 3.18
CA ILE A 261 -11.03 -0.85 3.91
C ILE A 261 -10.73 -2.35 3.78
N VAL A 262 -10.49 -2.86 2.56
CA VAL A 262 -10.15 -4.27 2.32
C VAL A 262 -8.82 -4.63 2.98
N ARG A 263 -7.81 -3.75 2.88
CA ARG A 263 -6.52 -3.94 3.55
C ARG A 263 -6.67 -4.02 5.06
N HIS A 264 -7.48 -3.16 5.68
CA HIS A 264 -7.77 -3.19 7.11
C HIS A 264 -8.45 -4.49 7.52
N ARG A 265 -9.41 -4.97 6.73
CA ARG A 265 -10.02 -6.29 6.91
C ARG A 265 -8.97 -7.40 6.84
N ASP A 266 -8.14 -7.43 5.81
CA ASP A 266 -7.15 -8.50 5.60
C ASP A 266 -6.12 -8.54 6.73
N LEU A 267 -5.71 -7.36 7.23
CA LEU A 267 -4.87 -7.25 8.42
C LEU A 267 -5.55 -7.80 9.68
N ALA A 268 -6.83 -7.48 9.90
CA ALA A 268 -7.59 -8.03 11.04
C ALA A 268 -7.74 -9.55 10.94
N LEU A 269 -7.99 -10.07 9.73
CA LEU A 269 -8.09 -11.50 9.46
C LEU A 269 -6.75 -12.20 9.70
N ALA A 270 -5.64 -11.63 9.25
CA ALA A 270 -4.30 -12.16 9.50
C ALA A 270 -3.99 -12.22 11.00
N VAL A 271 -4.28 -11.15 11.76
CA VAL A 271 -4.09 -11.12 13.22
C VAL A 271 -4.92 -12.20 13.90
N ARG A 272 -6.19 -12.34 13.54
CA ARG A 272 -7.07 -13.38 14.11
C ARG A 272 -6.55 -14.77 13.78
N HIS A 273 -6.16 -15.01 12.53
CA HIS A 273 -5.62 -16.30 12.10
C HIS A 273 -4.35 -16.67 12.87
N ASP A 274 -3.43 -15.72 13.08
CA ASP A 274 -2.24 -15.94 13.89
C ASP A 274 -2.58 -16.21 15.36
N GLN A 275 -3.55 -15.49 15.94
CA GLN A 275 -4.02 -15.75 17.31
C GLN A 275 -4.59 -17.17 17.45
N GLU A 276 -5.46 -17.60 16.53
CA GLU A 276 -6.05 -18.94 16.53
C GLU A 276 -5.00 -20.04 16.34
N ARG A 277 -4.04 -19.84 15.43
CA ARG A 277 -2.90 -20.73 15.22
C ARG A 277 -2.08 -20.88 16.49
N LEU A 278 -1.69 -19.75 17.10
CA LEU A 278 -0.82 -19.72 18.27
C LEU A 278 -1.50 -20.19 19.57
N ALA A 279 -2.82 -20.07 19.68
CA ALA A 279 -3.58 -20.54 20.85
C ALA A 279 -3.44 -22.06 21.05
N ARG A 280 -3.29 -22.82 19.94
CA ARG A 280 -3.11 -24.28 19.95
C ARG A 280 -1.68 -24.71 20.31
N GLN A 281 -0.74 -23.78 20.32
CA GLN A 281 0.68 -24.06 20.52
C GLN A 281 1.08 -24.00 21.99
N PRO A 282 2.15 -24.73 22.40
CA PRO A 282 2.72 -24.62 23.75
C PRO A 282 3.12 -23.19 24.10
N ALA A 283 2.96 -22.80 25.37
CA ALA A 283 3.21 -21.43 25.84
C ALA A 283 4.60 -20.89 25.43
N LYS A 284 5.65 -21.71 25.60
CA LYS A 284 7.02 -21.34 25.23
C LYS A 284 7.20 -21.04 23.74
N VAL A 285 6.50 -21.77 22.87
CA VAL A 285 6.57 -21.58 21.41
C VAL A 285 5.84 -20.29 21.03
N ARG A 286 4.67 -20.07 21.62
CA ARG A 286 3.88 -18.85 21.46
C ARG A 286 4.65 -17.61 21.89
N GLU A 287 5.25 -17.62 23.07
CA GLU A 287 6.05 -16.52 23.60
C GLU A 287 7.24 -16.22 22.69
N GLN A 288 7.97 -17.24 22.23
CA GLN A 288 9.11 -17.05 21.32
C GLN A 288 8.68 -16.43 19.99
N TRP A 289 7.56 -16.89 19.41
CA TRP A 289 7.02 -16.33 18.17
C TRP A 289 6.63 -14.85 18.36
N GLN A 290 5.92 -14.52 19.45
CA GLN A 290 5.46 -13.15 19.73
C GLN A 290 6.63 -12.18 19.99
N GLN A 291 7.66 -12.65 20.70
CA GLN A 291 8.88 -11.89 20.94
C GLN A 291 9.61 -11.62 19.62
N ALA A 292 9.77 -12.64 18.77
CA ALA A 292 10.43 -12.49 17.47
C ALA A 292 9.66 -11.56 16.53
N ALA A 293 8.32 -11.69 16.46
CA ALA A 293 7.46 -10.80 15.68
C ALA A 293 7.55 -9.34 16.14
N THR A 294 7.59 -9.11 17.46
CA THR A 294 7.72 -7.77 18.04
C THR A 294 9.11 -7.18 17.78
N ALA A 295 10.17 -7.97 17.96
CA ALA A 295 11.54 -7.57 17.65
C ALA A 295 11.68 -7.18 16.18
N TYR A 296 11.12 -7.97 15.25
CA TYR A 296 11.13 -7.65 13.83
C TYR A 296 10.43 -6.33 13.54
N ARG A 297 9.18 -6.16 14.01
CA ARG A 297 8.43 -4.89 13.82
C ARG A 297 9.15 -3.68 14.39
N ASN A 298 9.83 -3.83 15.52
CA ASN A 298 10.57 -2.73 16.15
C ASN A 298 11.84 -2.39 15.37
N SER A 299 12.62 -3.40 14.94
CA SER A 299 13.80 -3.19 14.11
C SER A 299 13.45 -2.51 12.78
N TRP A 300 12.35 -2.92 12.14
CA TRP A 300 11.89 -2.34 10.88
C TRP A 300 11.48 -0.88 11.05
N ARG A 301 10.76 -0.56 12.14
CA ARG A 301 10.40 0.83 12.47
C ARG A 301 11.62 1.71 12.72
N GLN A 302 12.63 1.20 13.42
CA GLN A 302 13.88 1.95 13.65
C GLN A 302 14.65 2.18 12.35
N ALA A 303 14.76 1.17 11.48
CA ALA A 303 15.45 1.30 10.21
C ALA A 303 14.75 2.30 9.27
N ASN A 304 13.42 2.29 9.22
CA ASN A 304 12.66 3.19 8.35
C ASN A 304 12.52 4.62 8.85
N ALA A 305 12.86 4.89 10.11
CA ALA A 305 12.91 6.26 10.63
C ALA A 305 14.13 7.04 10.08
N LEU A 306 15.10 6.35 9.47
CA LEU A 306 16.31 6.94 8.93
C LEU A 306 16.29 6.91 7.39
N GLU A 307 16.17 8.08 6.77
CA GLU A 307 16.27 8.25 5.32
C GLU A 307 17.66 8.81 4.97
N VAL A 308 18.57 7.94 4.52
CA VAL A 308 19.95 8.33 4.13
C VAL A 308 20.08 8.50 2.62
N ILE A 309 19.30 7.74 1.85
CA ILE A 309 19.38 7.70 0.39
C ILE A 309 18.12 8.35 -0.17
N PRO A 310 18.23 9.46 -0.91
CA PRO A 310 17.07 10.03 -1.59
C PRO A 310 16.57 9.05 -2.67
N PRO A 311 15.27 9.09 -3.00
CA PRO A 311 14.74 8.37 -4.15
C PRO A 311 15.56 8.70 -5.41
N MET A 312 15.79 7.69 -6.26
CA MET A 312 16.64 7.83 -7.45
C MET A 312 16.19 8.98 -8.37
N VAL A 313 14.88 9.23 -8.47
CA VAL A 313 14.33 10.35 -9.24
C VAL A 313 14.72 11.70 -8.62
N THR A 314 14.64 11.83 -7.30
CA THR A 314 15.05 13.04 -6.56
C THR A 314 16.54 13.31 -6.73
N PHE A 315 17.36 12.26 -6.65
CA PHE A 315 18.80 12.35 -6.91
C PHE A 315 19.08 12.83 -8.35
N ALA A 316 18.44 12.19 -9.34
CA ALA A 316 18.60 12.53 -10.75
C ALA A 316 18.20 13.98 -11.03
N GLU A 317 17.06 14.43 -10.50
CA GLU A 317 16.57 15.80 -10.63
C GLU A 317 17.57 16.82 -10.06
N THR A 318 18.14 16.50 -8.89
CA THR A 318 19.10 17.38 -8.20
C THR A 318 20.39 17.51 -9.00
N GLU A 319 20.99 16.40 -9.42
CA GLU A 319 22.26 16.43 -10.16
C GLU A 319 22.09 17.00 -11.59
N LEU A 320 20.97 16.71 -12.26
CA LEU A 320 20.68 17.31 -13.58
C LEU A 320 20.47 18.82 -13.47
N THR A 321 19.70 19.29 -12.47
CA THR A 321 19.49 20.73 -12.27
C THR A 321 20.80 21.44 -11.96
N LYS A 322 21.68 20.82 -11.17
CA LYS A 322 23.03 21.32 -10.91
C LYS A 322 23.87 21.39 -12.19
N ALA A 323 23.87 20.34 -13.01
CA ALA A 323 24.61 20.32 -14.27
C ALA A 323 24.07 21.33 -15.30
N LEU A 324 22.75 21.54 -15.37
CA LEU A 324 22.13 22.60 -16.17
C LEU A 324 22.63 23.98 -15.74
N LYS A 325 22.65 24.24 -14.43
CA LYS A 325 23.12 25.51 -13.87
C LYS A 325 24.60 25.76 -14.16
N GLU A 326 25.45 24.73 -14.08
CA GLU A 326 26.87 24.80 -14.46
C GLU A 326 27.08 25.15 -15.95
N ARG A 327 26.12 24.81 -16.81
CA ARG A 327 26.09 25.17 -18.23
C ARG A 327 25.38 26.51 -18.51
N GLY A 328 24.96 27.24 -17.47
CA GLY A 328 24.30 28.54 -17.60
C GLY A 328 22.80 28.47 -17.91
N ILE A 329 22.17 27.30 -17.76
CA ILE A 329 20.73 27.10 -17.97
C ILE A 329 20.03 27.20 -16.61
N ASP A 330 19.26 28.27 -16.41
CA ASP A 330 18.50 28.51 -15.17
C ASP A 330 17.08 27.94 -15.28
N ALA A 331 17.00 26.61 -15.37
CA ALA A 331 15.75 25.86 -15.40
C ALA A 331 15.89 24.54 -14.61
N PRO A 332 14.86 24.11 -13.88
CA PRO A 332 14.88 22.80 -13.24
C PRO A 332 14.73 21.69 -14.29
N ALA A 333 15.33 20.53 -14.03
CA ALA A 333 15.39 19.44 -15.01
C ALA A 333 14.01 18.89 -15.41
N HIS A 334 13.03 18.83 -14.49
CA HIS A 334 11.66 18.40 -14.79
C HIS A 334 10.89 19.34 -15.75
N ALA A 335 11.34 20.58 -15.92
CA ALA A 335 10.71 21.55 -16.83
C ALA A 335 11.20 21.41 -18.28
N LEU A 336 12.28 20.66 -18.51
CA LEU A 336 12.88 20.50 -19.84
C LEU A 336 12.47 19.19 -20.49
N TYR A 337 12.03 19.28 -21.74
CA TYR A 337 11.61 18.12 -22.53
C TYR A 337 12.35 18.06 -23.86
N VAL A 338 12.57 16.84 -24.33
CA VAL A 338 13.14 16.55 -25.63
C VAL A 338 12.13 15.73 -26.42
N ALA A 339 11.76 16.23 -27.60
CA ALA A 339 11.01 15.48 -28.58
C ALA A 339 11.98 14.70 -29.47
N HIS A 340 11.78 13.38 -29.56
CA HIS A 340 12.56 12.48 -30.39
C HIS A 340 11.70 11.95 -31.55
N SER A 341 11.96 12.41 -32.76
CA SER A 341 11.30 11.93 -33.98
C SER A 341 12.00 10.68 -34.52
N ARG A 342 11.32 9.53 -34.52
CA ARG A 342 11.84 8.32 -35.17
C ARG A 342 11.71 8.45 -36.67
N ARG A 343 12.82 8.69 -37.37
CA ARG A 343 12.89 8.80 -38.84
C ARG A 343 12.81 7.44 -39.55
N THR A 344 11.91 6.55 -39.13
CA THR A 344 11.59 5.31 -39.84
C THR A 344 10.35 5.51 -40.70
N ILE A 345 10.52 5.49 -42.02
CA ILE A 345 9.40 5.64 -42.97
C ILE A 345 8.67 4.30 -43.06
N ALA A 346 7.66 4.09 -42.21
CA ALA A 346 6.76 2.93 -42.31
C ALA A 346 5.61 3.18 -43.31
N ASN A 347 5.17 4.44 -43.47
CA ASN A 347 4.13 4.84 -44.42
C ASN A 347 4.42 6.25 -44.99
N PRO A 348 4.93 6.35 -46.23
CA PRO A 348 5.35 7.63 -46.82
C PRO A 348 4.25 8.69 -46.88
N VAL A 349 3.00 8.27 -47.13
CA VAL A 349 1.86 9.18 -47.27
C VAL A 349 1.45 9.74 -45.90
N ALA A 350 1.41 8.91 -44.86
CA ALA A 350 1.09 9.37 -43.51
C ALA A 350 2.19 10.30 -42.95
N THR A 351 3.46 10.02 -43.23
CA THR A 351 4.60 10.87 -42.83
C THR A 351 4.58 12.24 -43.52
N LEU A 352 4.11 12.32 -44.78
CA LEU A 352 3.95 13.60 -45.49
C LEU A 352 2.88 14.51 -44.88
N PHE A 353 1.81 13.95 -44.31
CA PHE A 353 0.68 14.72 -43.76
C PHE A 353 0.76 14.95 -42.24
N ARG A 354 1.40 14.05 -41.48
CA ARG A 354 1.42 14.08 -39.99
C ARG A 354 2.82 14.21 -39.38
N GLY A 355 3.87 14.24 -40.20
CA GLY A 355 5.25 14.19 -39.74
C GLY A 355 5.69 12.81 -39.26
N PHE A 356 6.92 12.72 -38.77
CA PHE A 356 7.41 11.50 -38.11
C PHE A 356 6.81 11.40 -36.70
N PRO A 357 6.40 10.20 -36.24
CA PRO A 357 5.98 10.02 -34.86
C PRO A 357 7.11 10.44 -33.92
N SER A 358 6.81 11.38 -33.04
CA SER A 358 7.72 11.89 -32.02
C SER A 358 7.33 11.38 -30.63
N GLU A 359 8.32 10.90 -29.90
CA GLU A 359 8.20 10.58 -28.48
C GLU A 359 8.70 11.78 -27.67
N LYS A 360 7.90 12.28 -26.74
CA LYS A 360 8.31 13.36 -25.83
C LYS A 360 8.86 12.72 -24.55
N LEU A 361 10.05 13.14 -24.13
CA LEU A 361 10.72 12.68 -22.93
C LEU A 361 11.11 13.88 -22.07
N SER A 362 10.89 13.81 -20.76
CA SER A 362 11.54 14.73 -19.82
C SER A 362 13.06 14.51 -19.83
N LEU A 363 13.82 15.51 -19.39
CA LEU A 363 15.27 15.38 -19.26
C LEU A 363 15.67 14.26 -18.28
N VAL A 364 14.86 14.05 -17.23
CA VAL A 364 15.06 12.97 -16.25
C VAL A 364 14.88 11.60 -16.91
N GLU A 365 13.82 11.40 -17.69
CA GLU A 365 13.62 10.17 -18.47
C GLU A 365 14.73 9.95 -19.50
N LEU A 366 15.20 11.04 -20.14
CA LEU A 366 16.31 11.00 -21.07
C LEU A 366 17.59 10.49 -20.38
N ALA A 367 17.85 10.97 -19.16
CA ALA A 367 18.99 10.55 -18.35
C ALA A 367 18.88 9.07 -17.92
N PHE A 368 17.71 8.62 -17.47
CA PHE A 368 17.50 7.21 -17.11
C PHE A 368 17.69 6.25 -18.27
N ARG A 369 17.34 6.67 -19.50
CA ARG A 369 17.51 5.86 -20.71
C ARG A 369 18.95 5.84 -21.22
N ASN A 370 19.87 6.63 -20.63
CA ASN A 370 21.29 6.71 -20.97
C ASN A 370 21.56 6.70 -22.49
N ILE A 371 20.87 7.56 -23.23
CA ILE A 371 20.76 7.46 -24.70
C ILE A 371 21.95 8.09 -25.45
N SER A 372 23.14 7.71 -25.01
CA SER A 372 24.44 8.02 -25.61
C SER A 372 24.58 7.56 -27.09
N SER A 373 23.59 6.84 -27.62
CA SER A 373 23.52 6.37 -29.02
C SER A 373 22.45 7.04 -29.89
N LEU A 374 21.64 7.98 -29.39
CA LEU A 374 20.65 8.66 -30.25
C LEU A 374 21.34 9.63 -31.20
N PRO A 375 21.09 9.52 -32.52
CA PRO A 375 21.46 10.56 -33.46
C PRO A 375 20.86 11.90 -33.01
N THR A 376 21.65 12.97 -33.11
CA THR A 376 21.20 14.37 -33.02
C THR A 376 20.05 14.66 -33.98
N ASP A 377 20.05 13.94 -35.10
CA ASP A 377 19.18 14.14 -36.23
C ASP A 377 17.74 13.73 -35.90
N GLY A 378 16.96 14.69 -35.40
CA GLY A 378 15.55 14.49 -35.02
C GLY A 378 15.27 14.67 -33.53
N LEU A 379 16.22 15.21 -32.76
CA LEU A 379 15.97 15.70 -31.40
C LEU A 379 15.72 17.20 -31.41
N SER A 380 14.65 17.66 -30.77
CA SER A 380 14.37 19.07 -30.53
C SER A 380 13.96 19.30 -29.08
N VAL A 381 14.41 20.40 -28.49
CA VAL A 381 13.98 20.80 -27.14
C VAL A 381 12.61 21.45 -27.26
N VAL A 382 11.71 21.09 -26.36
CA VAL A 382 10.32 21.59 -26.34
C VAL A 382 9.91 21.93 -24.93
N HIS A 383 9.00 22.88 -24.78
CA HIS A 383 8.34 23.18 -23.52
C HIS A 383 7.35 22.06 -23.14
N ALA A 384 6.82 22.11 -21.90
CA ALA A 384 5.83 21.15 -21.40
C ALA A 384 4.54 21.10 -22.25
N ASP A 385 4.17 22.19 -22.93
CA ASP A 385 3.04 22.27 -23.86
C ASP A 385 3.36 21.74 -25.28
N GLY A 386 4.62 21.40 -25.56
CA GLY A 386 5.09 20.90 -26.86
C GLY A 386 5.53 22.00 -27.84
N SER A 387 5.50 23.27 -27.45
CA SER A 387 6.06 24.35 -28.25
C SER A 387 7.60 24.27 -28.33
N PRO A 388 8.22 24.67 -29.45
CA PRO A 388 9.67 24.65 -29.60
C PRO A 388 10.38 25.53 -28.57
N GLN A 389 11.51 25.04 -28.07
CA GLN A 389 12.37 25.77 -27.16
C GLN A 389 13.74 25.97 -27.83
N ASP A 390 14.01 27.18 -28.32
CA ASP A 390 15.16 27.48 -29.19
C ASP A 390 16.39 28.03 -28.41
N ASP A 391 16.23 28.36 -27.13
CA ASP A 391 17.31 28.87 -26.27
C ASP A 391 18.29 27.77 -25.83
N ILE A 392 17.86 26.51 -25.86
CA ILE A 392 18.65 25.34 -25.48
C ILE A 392 18.70 24.35 -26.65
N THR A 393 19.90 23.95 -27.03
CA THR A 393 20.07 22.93 -28.08
C THR A 393 19.97 21.52 -27.50
N ALA A 394 19.43 20.58 -28.27
CA ALA A 394 19.38 19.17 -27.88
C ALA A 394 20.79 18.56 -27.65
N ASP A 395 21.81 19.15 -28.27
CA ASP A 395 23.21 18.72 -28.10
C ASP A 395 23.75 19.05 -26.72
N VAL A 396 23.43 20.23 -26.19
CA VAL A 396 23.80 20.62 -24.83
C VAL A 396 23.15 19.69 -23.80
N LEU A 397 21.86 19.38 -23.94
CA LEU A 397 21.17 18.46 -23.01
C LEU A 397 21.74 17.04 -23.08
N ARG A 398 22.12 16.58 -24.28
CA ARG A 398 22.77 15.26 -24.45
C ARG A 398 24.14 15.23 -23.80
N ASP A 399 24.96 16.26 -24.00
CA ASP A 399 26.28 16.35 -23.37
C ASP A 399 26.15 16.37 -21.85
N ILE A 400 25.19 17.10 -21.29
CA ILE A 400 24.90 17.09 -19.84
C ILE A 400 24.57 15.68 -19.35
N VAL A 401 23.64 14.98 -20.02
CA VAL A 401 23.25 13.62 -19.64
C VAL A 401 24.42 12.65 -19.73
N ARG A 402 25.24 12.75 -20.79
CA ARG A 402 26.41 11.90 -20.99
C ARG A 402 27.49 12.18 -19.95
N ASP A 403 27.78 13.44 -19.69
CA ASP A 403 28.84 13.85 -18.77
C ASP A 403 28.46 13.54 -17.31
N LEU A 404 27.17 13.65 -16.96
CA LEU A 404 26.65 13.23 -15.65
C LEU A 404 26.79 11.72 -15.44
N ASP A 405 26.55 10.92 -16.49
CA ASP A 405 26.57 9.46 -16.42
C ASP A 405 25.78 8.94 -15.21
N LEU A 406 24.48 9.29 -15.20
CA LEU A 406 23.60 9.13 -14.04
C LEU A 406 23.69 7.76 -13.35
N PRO A 407 23.77 6.60 -14.06
CA PRO A 407 23.94 5.31 -13.40
C PRO A 407 25.22 5.20 -12.56
N ASN A 408 26.35 5.69 -13.09
CA ASN A 408 27.62 5.67 -12.38
C ASN A 408 27.68 6.72 -11.26
N ALA A 409 27.14 7.92 -11.50
CA ALA A 409 27.01 8.94 -10.47
C ALA A 409 26.15 8.45 -9.29
N TYR A 410 25.03 7.77 -9.55
CA TYR A 410 24.19 7.21 -8.50
C TYR A 410 24.89 6.06 -7.76
N ALA A 411 25.60 5.18 -8.46
CA ALA A 411 26.38 4.12 -7.81
C ALA A 411 27.46 4.68 -6.87
N GLN A 412 28.20 5.70 -7.29
CA GLN A 412 29.17 6.39 -6.45
C GLN A 412 28.51 7.06 -5.24
N HIS A 413 27.36 7.71 -5.45
CA HIS A 413 26.59 8.31 -4.38
C HIS A 413 26.16 7.26 -3.34
N LEU A 414 25.67 6.09 -3.78
CA LEU A 414 25.33 4.98 -2.88
C LEU A 414 26.54 4.49 -2.08
N ASP A 415 27.70 4.33 -2.73
CA ASP A 415 28.93 3.90 -2.07
C ASP A 415 29.42 4.91 -1.02
N GLU A 416 29.33 6.20 -1.32
CA GLU A 416 29.70 7.26 -0.38
C GLU A 416 28.70 7.39 0.77
N ALA A 417 27.41 7.47 0.45
CA ALA A 417 26.34 7.59 1.42
C ALA A 417 26.32 6.39 2.37
N LEU A 418 26.39 5.15 1.87
CA LEU A 418 26.31 3.95 2.71
C LEU A 418 27.66 3.46 3.25
N GLY A 419 28.76 3.77 2.58
CA GLY A 419 30.08 3.28 2.92
C GLY A 419 30.88 4.17 3.87
N ARG A 420 30.67 5.49 3.80
CA ARG A 420 31.55 6.47 4.47
C ARG A 420 30.84 7.41 5.44
N SER A 421 29.53 7.66 5.27
CA SER A 421 28.80 8.53 6.18
C SER A 421 28.46 7.82 7.51
N PRO A 422 28.45 8.53 8.65
CA PRO A 422 27.97 7.98 9.92
C PRO A 422 26.53 7.44 9.82
N GLU A 423 25.66 8.16 9.12
CA GLU A 423 24.24 7.80 8.90
C GLU A 423 24.12 6.51 8.08
N GLY A 424 24.93 6.35 7.04
CA GLY A 424 24.97 5.15 6.22
C GLY A 424 25.52 3.93 6.95
N LEU A 425 26.55 4.11 7.79
CA LEU A 425 27.05 3.05 8.66
C LEU A 425 25.97 2.61 9.66
N LEU A 426 25.23 3.56 10.24
CA LEU A 426 24.07 3.28 11.09
C LEU A 426 22.97 2.56 10.32
N GLN A 427 22.62 3.01 9.11
CA GLN A 427 21.61 2.37 8.28
C GLN A 427 21.99 0.92 7.94
N ARG A 428 23.27 0.64 7.65
CA ARG A 428 23.76 -0.73 7.41
C ARG A 428 23.67 -1.61 8.66
N ALA A 429 23.96 -1.06 9.83
CA ALA A 429 23.79 -1.77 11.10
C ALA A 429 22.30 -2.09 11.34
N LEU A 430 21.43 -1.10 11.20
CA LEU A 430 19.98 -1.27 11.33
C LEU A 430 19.42 -2.26 10.30
N ALA A 431 19.85 -2.20 9.04
CA ALA A 431 19.45 -3.16 8.01
C ALA A 431 19.88 -4.60 8.35
N SER A 432 21.08 -4.76 8.93
CA SER A 432 21.56 -6.05 9.41
C SER A 432 20.72 -6.56 10.59
N ASP A 433 20.34 -5.68 11.52
CA ASP A 433 19.47 -6.00 12.65
C ASP A 433 18.05 -6.37 12.18
N VAL A 434 17.51 -5.67 11.18
CA VAL A 434 16.23 -6.00 10.54
C VAL A 434 16.28 -7.38 9.91
N LEU A 435 17.31 -7.69 9.12
CA LEU A 435 17.46 -9.01 8.49
C LEU A 435 17.55 -10.11 9.56
N LYS A 436 18.33 -9.89 10.61
CA LYS A 436 18.48 -10.83 11.73
C LYS A 436 17.15 -11.04 12.46
N ALA A 437 16.41 -9.97 12.73
CA ALA A 437 15.11 -10.05 13.40
C ALA A 437 14.06 -10.72 12.52
N ARG A 438 14.06 -10.44 11.21
CA ARG A 438 13.24 -11.12 10.20
C ARG A 438 13.50 -12.62 10.20
N MET A 439 14.76 -13.04 10.07
CA MET A 439 15.16 -14.45 10.10
C MET A 439 14.74 -15.13 11.41
N ARG A 440 14.81 -14.44 12.56
CA ARG A 440 14.34 -14.99 13.84
C ARG A 440 12.83 -15.20 13.86
N PHE A 441 12.07 -14.23 13.34
CA PHE A 441 10.63 -14.34 13.22
C PHE A 441 10.24 -15.48 12.29
N GLU A 442 10.81 -15.54 11.09
CA GLU A 442 10.57 -16.59 10.10
C GLU A 442 11.00 -17.97 10.61
N ALA A 443 12.06 -18.06 11.42
CA ALA A 443 12.46 -19.32 12.07
C ALA A 443 11.47 -19.76 13.15
N ALA A 444 10.95 -18.81 13.94
CA ALA A 444 9.95 -19.08 14.96
C ALA A 444 8.60 -19.49 14.32
N ASP A 445 8.24 -18.90 13.18
CA ASP A 445 7.06 -19.30 12.41
C ASP A 445 7.27 -20.70 11.79
N ALA A 446 8.41 -20.95 11.14
CA ALA A 446 8.76 -22.26 10.58
C ALA A 446 8.78 -23.38 11.64
N ARG A 447 9.13 -23.06 12.90
CA ARG A 447 9.13 -24.00 14.02
C ARG A 447 7.74 -24.59 14.29
N LEU A 448 6.66 -23.87 13.96
CA LEU A 448 5.29 -24.37 14.13
C LEU A 448 5.04 -25.68 13.37
N SER A 449 5.73 -25.89 12.24
CA SER A 449 5.64 -27.13 11.44
C SER A 449 6.16 -28.40 12.13
N TYR A 450 6.86 -28.28 13.27
CA TYR A 450 7.17 -29.43 14.13
C TYR A 450 5.97 -29.94 14.92
N LEU A 451 5.00 -29.06 15.20
CA LEU A 451 3.93 -29.29 16.17
C LEU A 451 2.55 -29.42 15.51
N ASP A 452 2.38 -28.82 14.34
CA ASP A 452 1.13 -28.84 13.59
C ASP A 452 1.39 -29.31 12.15
N THR A 453 0.81 -30.45 11.79
CA THR A 453 0.95 -31.05 10.45
C THR A 453 0.14 -30.34 9.37
N SER A 454 -0.77 -29.43 9.75
CA SER A 454 -1.48 -28.56 8.80
C SER A 454 -0.63 -27.38 8.34
N GLU A 455 0.46 -27.06 9.05
CA GLU A 455 1.38 -26.00 8.67
C GLU A 455 2.22 -26.40 7.45
N PRO A 456 2.56 -25.44 6.56
CA PRO A 456 3.49 -25.68 5.46
C PRO A 456 4.81 -26.26 5.98
N ARG A 457 5.24 -27.35 5.35
CA ARG A 457 6.40 -28.11 5.81
C ARG A 457 7.69 -27.32 5.63
N SER A 458 8.19 -26.74 6.72
CA SER A 458 9.42 -25.95 6.74
C SER A 458 10.62 -26.79 7.18
N PHE A 459 10.57 -27.35 8.39
CA PHE A 459 11.63 -28.23 8.90
C PHE A 459 11.29 -29.72 8.73
N MET A 460 12.27 -30.61 8.77
CA MET A 460 12.04 -32.06 8.75
C MET A 460 11.59 -32.57 10.11
N GLU A 461 10.94 -33.73 10.15
CA GLU A 461 10.38 -34.26 11.40
C GLU A 461 11.50 -34.68 12.33
N ASP A 462 11.60 -34.00 13.47
CA ASP A 462 12.66 -34.23 14.44
C ASP A 462 12.20 -33.80 15.84
N ARG A 463 12.26 -34.73 16.80
CA ARG A 463 11.92 -34.45 18.21
C ARG A 463 12.89 -33.48 18.86
N LEU A 464 14.11 -33.35 18.32
CA LEU A 464 15.11 -32.42 18.81
C LEU A 464 15.01 -31.04 18.13
N GLU A 465 14.10 -30.85 17.18
CA GLU A 465 13.97 -29.59 16.43
C GLU A 465 15.30 -29.13 15.80
N ARG A 466 16.11 -30.08 15.31
CA ARG A 466 17.52 -29.85 14.90
C ARG A 466 17.67 -28.68 13.92
N GLY A 467 16.85 -28.63 12.87
CA GLY A 467 16.90 -27.56 11.88
C GLY A 467 16.68 -26.18 12.50
N PHE A 468 15.72 -26.07 13.42
CA PHE A 468 15.49 -24.85 14.18
C PHE A 468 16.66 -24.49 15.10
N GLN A 469 17.24 -25.47 15.81
CA GLN A 469 18.41 -25.24 16.66
C GLN A 469 19.65 -24.74 15.88
N TRP A 470 19.85 -25.23 14.66
CA TRP A 470 20.93 -24.75 13.78
C TRP A 470 20.73 -23.28 13.41
N VAL A 471 19.49 -22.90 13.07
CA VAL A 471 19.15 -21.51 12.77
C VAL A 471 19.34 -20.62 13.99
N GLN A 472 18.87 -21.03 15.18
CA GLN A 472 19.07 -20.28 16.42
C GLN A 472 20.57 -20.09 16.72
N ALA A 473 21.39 -21.13 16.61
CA ALA A 473 22.83 -21.02 16.83
C ALA A 473 23.49 -19.98 15.91
N VAL A 474 23.09 -19.95 14.63
CA VAL A 474 23.57 -18.96 13.65
C VAL A 474 23.11 -17.55 13.99
N LEU A 475 21.83 -17.38 14.35
CA LEU A 475 21.27 -16.05 14.62
C LEU A 475 21.75 -15.49 15.96
N ASP A 476 21.99 -16.32 16.97
CA ASP A 476 22.50 -15.85 18.26
C ASP A 476 23.97 -15.44 18.14
N HIS A 477 24.77 -16.23 17.43
CA HIS A 477 26.18 -15.96 17.16
C HIS A 477 26.48 -16.09 15.65
N PRO A 478 26.34 -14.98 14.89
CA PRO A 478 26.67 -14.96 13.46
C PRO A 478 28.16 -15.22 13.19
N ASP A 479 29.05 -14.84 14.12
CA ASP A 479 30.45 -15.21 14.08
C ASP A 479 30.62 -16.72 14.36
N PRO A 480 31.16 -17.52 13.42
CA PRO A 480 31.36 -18.95 13.62
C PRO A 480 32.27 -19.28 14.81
N ALA A 481 33.17 -18.38 15.23
CA ALA A 481 34.07 -18.61 16.37
C ALA A 481 33.34 -18.59 17.72
N GLN A 482 32.21 -17.87 17.80
CA GLN A 482 31.42 -17.71 19.03
C GLN A 482 30.18 -18.61 19.06
N ARG A 483 29.96 -19.38 17.98
CA ARG A 483 28.74 -20.17 17.80
C ARG A 483 28.73 -21.42 18.66
N ALA A 484 27.61 -21.62 19.35
CA ALA A 484 27.35 -22.86 20.09
C ALA A 484 27.32 -24.07 19.13
N LYS A 485 27.86 -25.21 19.60
CA LYS A 485 27.72 -26.49 18.89
C LYS A 485 26.31 -27.03 19.10
N VAL A 486 25.71 -27.58 18.04
CA VAL A 486 24.42 -28.29 18.13
C VAL A 486 24.68 -29.77 17.99
N GLU A 487 24.24 -30.56 18.97
CA GLU A 487 24.52 -32.01 19.04
C GLU A 487 26.02 -32.33 18.86
N ARG A 488 26.90 -31.50 19.44
CA ARG A 488 28.38 -31.59 19.32
C ARG A 488 28.96 -31.25 17.93
N HIS A 489 28.13 -30.86 16.96
CA HIS A 489 28.57 -30.46 15.64
C HIS A 489 28.76 -28.94 15.54
N GLU A 490 29.84 -28.54 14.88
CA GLU A 490 30.03 -27.14 14.50
C GLU A 490 29.10 -26.79 13.35
N ILE A 491 28.30 -25.74 13.53
CA ILE A 491 27.36 -25.27 12.51
C ILE A 491 28.04 -24.18 11.68
N VAL A 492 27.92 -24.27 10.36
CA VAL A 492 28.50 -23.34 9.39
C VAL A 492 27.41 -22.81 8.45
N VAL A 493 27.64 -21.61 7.94
CA VAL A 493 26.77 -20.95 6.95
C VAL A 493 27.54 -20.84 5.64
N HIS A 494 26.88 -21.10 4.54
CA HIS A 494 27.41 -21.01 3.19
C HIS A 494 26.54 -20.05 2.38
N GLN A 495 27.18 -19.11 1.68
CA GLN A 495 26.53 -18.39 0.60
C GLN A 495 26.29 -19.36 -0.57
N LEU A 496 25.06 -19.36 -1.09
CA LEU A 496 24.71 -20.22 -2.21
C LEU A 496 25.07 -19.54 -3.52
N THR A 497 25.52 -20.31 -4.51
CA THR A 497 25.78 -19.83 -5.87
C THR A 497 24.87 -20.54 -6.85
N TYR A 498 24.23 -19.80 -7.75
CA TYR A 498 23.39 -20.33 -8.82
C TYR A 498 23.93 -19.86 -10.17
N LYS A 499 24.14 -20.81 -11.10
CA LYS A 499 24.72 -20.54 -12.44
C LYS A 499 26.03 -19.70 -12.40
N GLY A 500 26.84 -19.86 -11.35
CA GLY A 500 28.11 -19.14 -11.17
C GLY A 500 28.01 -17.83 -10.40
N SER A 501 26.81 -17.33 -10.13
CA SER A 501 26.59 -16.08 -9.39
C SER A 501 26.20 -16.35 -7.93
N PRO A 502 26.77 -15.62 -6.95
CA PRO A 502 26.31 -15.70 -5.58
C PRO A 502 24.88 -15.15 -5.45
N LEU A 503 24.04 -15.86 -4.71
CA LEU A 503 22.69 -15.40 -4.40
C LEU A 503 22.72 -14.43 -3.23
N THR A 504 22.03 -13.30 -3.39
CA THR A 504 21.81 -12.33 -2.32
C THR A 504 20.67 -12.82 -1.42
N GLY A 505 20.87 -12.79 -0.10
CA GLY A 505 19.83 -13.13 0.87
C GLY A 505 19.49 -14.62 1.02
N VAL A 506 20.13 -15.52 0.25
CA VAL A 506 19.93 -16.98 0.35
C VAL A 506 21.14 -17.65 1.00
N PHE A 507 20.90 -18.33 2.12
CA PHE A 507 21.95 -18.95 2.92
C PHE A 507 21.69 -20.42 3.20
N MET A 508 22.72 -21.25 3.10
CA MET A 508 22.66 -22.65 3.50
C MET A 508 23.38 -22.84 4.84
N ILE A 509 22.67 -23.41 5.81
CA ILE A 509 23.17 -23.76 7.14
C ILE A 509 23.37 -25.28 7.20
N ALA A 510 24.54 -25.72 7.65
CA ALA A 510 24.87 -27.14 7.73
C ALA A 510 25.89 -27.42 8.85
N ALA A 511 26.05 -28.69 9.22
CA ALA A 511 27.20 -29.11 10.01
C ALA A 511 28.50 -29.00 9.18
N ARG A 512 29.61 -28.59 9.82
CA ARG A 512 30.95 -28.54 9.19
C ARG A 512 31.37 -29.94 8.71
N GLN A 513 31.15 -30.94 9.55
CA GLN A 513 31.45 -32.35 9.26
C GLN A 513 30.26 -33.03 8.58
N ARG A 514 30.16 -32.87 7.27
CA ARG A 514 29.00 -33.35 6.48
C ARG A 514 28.82 -34.86 6.45
N ASN A 515 29.91 -35.61 6.61
CA ASN A 515 29.85 -37.07 6.69
C ASN A 515 29.19 -37.56 8.00
N ALA A 516 29.18 -36.71 9.04
CA ALA A 516 28.52 -37.02 10.30
C ALA A 516 27.02 -36.65 10.26
N VAL A 517 26.69 -35.51 9.64
CA VAL A 517 25.31 -35.07 9.42
C VAL A 517 25.16 -34.49 8.02
N ALA A 518 24.42 -35.20 7.16
CA ALA A 518 24.24 -34.81 5.75
C ALA A 518 23.22 -33.68 5.55
N ARG A 519 22.30 -33.50 6.50
CA ARG A 519 21.19 -32.54 6.43
C ARG A 519 21.66 -31.11 6.24
N VAL A 520 20.82 -30.33 5.57
CA VAL A 520 21.05 -28.90 5.32
C VAL A 520 19.75 -28.12 5.53
N VAL A 521 19.87 -26.91 6.08
CA VAL A 521 18.78 -25.94 6.17
C VAL A 521 19.06 -24.80 5.20
N LEU A 522 18.07 -24.39 4.43
CA LEU A 522 18.16 -23.30 3.46
C LEU A 522 17.24 -22.15 3.92
N TYR A 523 17.78 -20.94 3.91
CA TYR A 523 17.02 -19.70 4.07
C TYR A 523 16.68 -19.14 2.69
N THR A 524 15.40 -19.01 2.39
CA THR A 524 14.83 -18.58 1.10
C THR A 524 13.72 -17.55 1.34
N PRO A 525 14.07 -16.32 1.74
CA PRO A 525 13.08 -15.27 2.00
C PRO A 525 12.29 -14.98 0.73
N ASP A 526 10.99 -14.72 0.87
CA ASP A 526 10.10 -14.33 -0.24
C ASP A 526 10.01 -15.36 -1.38
N ALA A 527 10.34 -16.63 -1.11
CA ALA A 527 10.18 -17.70 -2.07
C ALA A 527 8.70 -17.83 -2.51
N PRO A 528 8.42 -18.19 -3.79
CA PRO A 528 7.08 -18.13 -4.39
C PRO A 528 6.03 -19.07 -3.79
N ASP A 529 6.43 -19.97 -2.92
CA ASP A 529 5.56 -20.89 -2.16
C ASP A 529 5.47 -20.52 -0.67
N GLY A 530 5.98 -19.36 -0.26
CA GLY A 530 5.81 -18.78 1.07
C GLY A 530 6.69 -19.38 2.18
N ILE A 531 7.59 -20.32 1.87
CA ILE A 531 8.40 -21.01 2.89
C ILE A 531 9.80 -20.38 2.95
N ALA A 532 10.09 -19.71 4.07
CA ALA A 532 11.36 -19.01 4.31
C ALA A 532 12.50 -19.94 4.78
N PHE A 533 12.22 -20.94 5.63
CA PHE A 533 13.21 -21.93 6.06
C PHE A 533 12.83 -23.32 5.58
N ARG A 534 13.80 -24.04 5.02
CA ARG A 534 13.60 -25.40 4.49
C ARG A 534 14.68 -26.32 4.95
N GLU A 535 14.33 -27.51 5.41
CA GLU A 535 15.29 -28.57 5.68
C GLU A 535 15.24 -29.64 4.59
N PHE A 536 16.44 -30.09 4.17
CA PHE A 536 16.64 -31.15 3.19
C PHE A 536 17.50 -32.26 3.80
N ASP A 537 17.29 -33.49 3.34
CA ASP A 537 18.06 -34.66 3.78
C ASP A 537 19.56 -34.50 3.51
N ASP A 538 19.89 -33.93 2.36
CA ASP A 538 21.25 -33.62 1.94
C ASP A 538 21.27 -32.57 0.80
N ARG A 539 22.46 -32.32 0.27
CA ARG A 539 22.66 -31.38 -0.86
C ARG A 539 22.10 -31.89 -2.19
N ALA A 540 22.08 -33.20 -2.41
CA ALA A 540 21.51 -33.76 -3.63
C ALA A 540 19.99 -33.57 -3.63
N ASP A 541 19.35 -33.74 -2.47
CA ASP A 541 17.92 -33.47 -2.29
C ASP A 541 17.59 -31.98 -2.46
N LEU A 542 18.37 -31.08 -1.84
CA LEU A 542 18.29 -29.63 -2.06
C LEU A 542 18.39 -29.29 -3.55
N THR A 543 19.35 -29.89 -4.27
CA THR A 543 19.56 -29.61 -5.69
C THR A 543 18.34 -30.02 -6.51
N ARG A 544 17.83 -31.24 -6.29
CA ARG A 544 16.69 -31.79 -7.02
C ARG A 544 15.39 -31.03 -6.76
N ARG A 545 15.09 -30.72 -5.49
CA ARG A 545 13.79 -30.16 -5.06
C ARG A 545 13.71 -28.65 -5.18
N PHE A 546 14.85 -27.95 -5.10
CA PHE A 546 14.92 -26.50 -5.09
C PHE A 546 15.67 -25.95 -6.30
N LEU A 547 16.97 -26.24 -6.46
CA LEU A 547 17.80 -25.59 -7.48
C LEU A 547 17.43 -25.95 -8.92
N LEU A 548 16.95 -27.18 -9.16
CA LEU A 548 16.52 -27.65 -10.48
C LEU A 548 15.02 -27.49 -10.73
N ASN A 549 14.27 -27.01 -9.73
CA ASN A 549 12.83 -26.88 -9.83
C ASN A 549 12.46 -25.55 -10.48
N ARG A 550 11.82 -25.62 -11.66
CA ARG A 550 11.43 -24.46 -12.46
C ARG A 550 10.56 -23.45 -11.71
N ARG A 551 9.82 -23.87 -10.69
CA ARG A 551 9.02 -22.95 -9.85
C ARG A 551 9.89 -21.87 -9.18
N PHE A 552 11.16 -22.17 -8.92
CA PHE A 552 12.09 -21.26 -8.27
C PHE A 552 13.05 -20.58 -9.26
N GLU A 553 12.97 -20.85 -10.57
CA GLU A 553 13.94 -20.31 -11.52
C GLU A 553 13.95 -18.77 -11.53
N THR A 554 12.78 -18.13 -11.64
CA THR A 554 12.66 -16.66 -11.57
C THR A 554 13.09 -16.09 -10.22
N TYR A 555 12.98 -16.86 -9.15
CA TYR A 555 13.41 -16.44 -7.81
C TYR A 555 14.94 -16.51 -7.63
N LEU A 556 15.60 -17.41 -8.37
CA LEU A 556 17.05 -17.64 -8.29
C LEU A 556 17.85 -16.83 -9.32
N LEU A 557 17.18 -16.16 -10.26
CA LEU A 557 17.75 -15.25 -11.26
C LEU A 557 17.58 -13.81 -10.78
#